data_AF-K9U3U8-F1
#
_entry.id   AF-K9U3U8-F1
#
_cell.length_a   1.000
_cell.length_b   1.000
_cell.length_c   1.000
_cell.angle_alpha   90.00
_cell.angle_beta   90.00
_cell.angle_gamma   90.00
#
_symmetry.space_group_name_H-M   'P 1'
#
loop_
_entity.id
_entity.type
_entity.pdbx_description
1 polymer ?
#
loop_
_entity_poly.entity_id
_entity_poly.type
_entity_poly.pdbx_seq_one_letter_code
_entity_poly.pdbx_strand_id
1 'polypeptide(L)'
;MPGHDIIVIGASAGGVEALSQLLSLLSADIPAAIFVVLHIPSEGYSILPKILNRAIAKRQQQSSLKALHPEDGEPIEYGKIYVAPPDRHLLIKRGSITVARGPKENGHRPAVDPLFRSAARAYGQRVVGVVLSGTLDDGTAGLMAVKQRDGVAIVQDPEEAMYSGMPRSAIENVEVDRILPVVNIAASIAELARQPVATETTGVSDDMEMEADMAELELNAMQNPDRPGRPSPYGCPDCGGVLWELDEGKLVRFRCRTGHAYSTDSLLAAQSESLEEALWNALRALEEKAALTERLGNRARDRQQTYSSRRFEEQARIAHQQATLVRQLILRNGSNGSDTSTANGQVVGSQSITASGGTPEAEMKHPAVEDSSSLPQKVVAICASAGGLNALSQVLSALPTEFPAAITVVQHVSPHYPSMMADILSRRTKMPVVQVRPGDYLRTGKVYIAPPDHHLLVNADGSLSLTHSELVHFVRPSADLLFESVAASFKQQAIAVVLTGTGSDGAMGVRAIAEMGGTVIVQDYKSAEFGGMPEAAINTGVVDLVLPLNEIAPTLVKLVAVEVKG
;
A
#
# COMPACT_ATOMS: atom_id res chain seq x y z
N MET A 1 12.05 -18.31 -39.02
CA MET A 1 11.01 -18.57 -38.01
C MET A 1 11.17 -17.53 -36.92
N PRO A 2 10.08 -16.95 -36.39
CA PRO A 2 10.19 -16.08 -35.22
C PRO A 2 10.81 -16.84 -34.05
N GLY A 3 11.50 -16.12 -33.16
CA GLY A 3 11.94 -16.69 -31.90
C GLY A 3 10.86 -16.60 -30.82
N HIS A 4 11.23 -16.83 -29.57
CA HIS A 4 10.38 -16.46 -28.44
C HIS A 4 10.39 -14.93 -28.24
N ASP A 5 9.65 -14.23 -29.09
CA ASP A 5 9.75 -12.79 -29.29
C ASP A 5 8.73 -11.94 -28.53
N ILE A 6 7.90 -12.58 -27.69
CA ILE A 6 6.95 -11.91 -26.79
C ILE A 6 7.32 -12.26 -25.35
N ILE A 7 7.92 -11.32 -24.64
CA ILE A 7 8.35 -11.51 -23.25
C ILE A 7 7.38 -10.79 -22.33
N VAL A 8 6.70 -11.52 -21.45
CA VAL A 8 5.79 -10.95 -20.44
C VAL A 8 6.38 -11.15 -19.05
N ILE A 9 6.46 -10.06 -18.28
CA ILE A 9 7.13 -10.03 -16.98
C ILE A 9 6.17 -9.50 -15.93
N GLY A 10 6.00 -10.24 -14.85
CA GLY A 10 5.17 -9.89 -13.70
C GLY A 10 5.99 -9.73 -12.44
N ALA A 11 5.73 -8.67 -11.67
CA ALA A 11 6.37 -8.43 -10.39
C ALA A 11 5.45 -7.66 -9.43
N SER A 12 5.76 -7.70 -8.13
CA SER A 12 5.02 -6.97 -7.09
C SER A 12 6.02 -6.36 -6.07
N ALA A 13 5.90 -6.68 -4.79
CA ALA A 13 6.84 -6.25 -3.75
C ALA A 13 8.29 -6.65 -4.08
N GLY A 14 9.22 -5.69 -4.02
CA GLY A 14 10.63 -5.87 -4.45
C GLY A 14 10.82 -5.96 -5.98
N GLY A 15 9.76 -5.77 -6.75
CA GLY A 15 9.76 -5.90 -8.19
C GLY A 15 10.50 -4.78 -8.92
N VAL A 16 10.56 -3.57 -8.36
CA VAL A 16 11.28 -2.44 -8.99
C VAL A 16 12.78 -2.73 -9.08
N GLU A 17 13.36 -3.29 -8.02
CA GLU A 17 14.75 -3.69 -7.95
C GLU A 17 15.04 -4.83 -8.93
N ALA A 18 14.21 -5.88 -8.91
CA ALA A 18 14.36 -7.03 -9.81
C ALA A 18 14.24 -6.61 -11.30
N LEU A 19 13.23 -5.81 -11.65
CA LEU A 19 13.03 -5.29 -13.00
C LEU A 19 14.19 -4.38 -13.44
N SER A 20 14.66 -3.49 -12.56
CA SER A 20 15.76 -2.58 -12.87
C SER A 20 17.06 -3.35 -13.15
N GLN A 21 17.35 -4.38 -12.34
CA GLN A 21 18.50 -5.25 -12.55
C GLN A 21 18.38 -6.04 -13.86
N LEU A 22 17.25 -6.71 -14.07
CA LEU A 22 16.95 -7.52 -15.24
C LEU A 22 17.08 -6.71 -16.54
N LEU A 23 16.35 -5.60 -16.64
CA LEU A 23 16.27 -4.81 -17.87
C LEU A 23 17.59 -4.08 -18.16
N SER A 24 18.39 -3.73 -17.14
CA SER A 24 19.72 -3.16 -17.35
C SER A 24 20.71 -4.13 -18.05
N LEU A 25 20.46 -5.43 -17.95
CA LEU A 25 21.29 -6.49 -18.52
C LEU A 25 20.88 -6.89 -19.94
N LEU A 26 19.67 -6.54 -20.37
CA LEU A 26 19.18 -6.90 -21.70
C LEU A 26 19.86 -6.05 -22.78
N SER A 27 20.24 -6.69 -23.87
CA SER A 27 20.86 -6.01 -25.00
C SER A 27 19.83 -5.29 -25.86
N ALA A 28 20.22 -4.13 -26.40
CA ALA A 28 19.34 -3.29 -27.20
C ALA A 28 18.91 -3.90 -28.54
N ASP A 29 19.65 -4.90 -29.03
CA ASP A 29 19.42 -5.62 -30.27
C ASP A 29 18.48 -6.84 -30.10
N ILE A 30 17.85 -6.99 -28.94
CA ILE A 30 16.98 -8.14 -28.68
C ILE A 30 15.82 -8.17 -29.70
N PRO A 31 15.64 -9.28 -30.44
CA PRO A 31 14.57 -9.40 -31.44
C PRO A 31 13.23 -9.76 -30.78
N ALA A 32 12.85 -9.04 -29.73
CA ALA A 32 11.65 -9.29 -28.93
C ALA A 32 11.01 -7.99 -28.43
N ALA A 33 9.72 -8.04 -28.16
CA ALA A 33 8.97 -7.02 -27.42
C ALA A 33 8.80 -7.47 -25.96
N ILE A 34 8.94 -6.54 -25.02
CA ILE A 34 8.88 -6.83 -23.58
C ILE A 34 7.67 -6.11 -22.98
N PHE A 35 6.87 -6.81 -22.20
CA PHE A 35 5.69 -6.29 -21.53
C PHE A 35 5.82 -6.52 -20.03
N VAL A 36 5.56 -5.49 -19.25
CA VAL A 36 5.83 -5.48 -17.81
C VAL A 36 4.57 -5.06 -17.06
N VAL A 37 4.13 -5.91 -16.15
CA VAL A 37 3.20 -5.53 -15.08
C VAL A 37 3.97 -5.49 -13.76
N LEU A 38 3.86 -4.37 -13.07
CA LEU A 38 4.23 -4.21 -11.67
C LEU A 38 2.98 -3.84 -10.90
N HIS A 39 2.70 -4.51 -9.78
CA HIS A 39 1.62 -4.08 -8.89
C HIS A 39 1.92 -2.70 -8.34
N ILE A 40 1.03 -1.76 -8.66
CA ILE A 40 1.11 -0.37 -8.25
C ILE A 40 -0.27 0.10 -7.80
N PRO A 41 -0.35 1.12 -6.92
CA PRO A 41 -1.62 1.71 -6.55
C PRO A 41 -2.44 2.13 -7.79
N SER A 42 -3.76 1.97 -7.73
CA SER A 42 -4.68 2.40 -8.79
C SER A 42 -4.75 3.93 -8.92
N GLU A 43 -4.31 4.66 -7.90
CA GLU A 43 -4.36 6.11 -7.86
C GLU A 43 -2.95 6.69 -7.96
N GLY A 44 -2.74 7.56 -8.95
CA GLY A 44 -1.49 8.29 -9.16
C GLY A 44 -0.81 8.05 -10.52
N TYR A 45 0.23 8.83 -10.80
CA TYR A 45 1.06 8.66 -11.99
C TYR A 45 2.21 7.68 -11.71
N SER A 46 2.38 6.68 -12.58
CA SER A 46 3.57 5.82 -12.52
C SER A 46 4.74 6.49 -13.20
N ILE A 47 5.86 6.60 -12.48
CA ILE A 47 7.16 6.98 -13.05
C ILE A 47 8.03 5.76 -13.35
N LEU A 48 7.48 4.54 -13.25
CA LEU A 48 8.22 3.30 -13.47
C LEU A 48 8.97 3.28 -14.80
N PRO A 49 8.39 3.68 -15.95
CA PRO A 49 9.15 3.78 -17.19
C PRO A 49 10.42 4.63 -17.07
N LYS A 50 10.36 5.77 -16.36
CA LYS A 50 11.52 6.65 -16.15
C LYS A 50 12.58 5.98 -15.27
N ILE A 51 12.17 5.25 -14.24
CA ILE A 51 13.07 4.49 -13.35
C ILE A 51 13.81 3.42 -14.16
N LEU A 52 13.08 2.61 -14.94
CA LEU A 52 13.65 1.56 -15.76
C LEU A 52 14.59 2.12 -16.84
N ASN A 53 14.19 3.19 -17.52
CA ASN A 53 15.04 3.89 -18.48
C ASN A 53 16.35 4.39 -17.84
N ARG A 54 16.29 4.91 -16.61
CA ARG A 54 17.49 5.33 -15.88
C ARG A 54 18.39 4.15 -15.52
N ALA A 55 17.81 3.02 -15.14
CA ALA A 55 18.56 1.79 -14.84
C ALA A 55 19.28 1.25 -16.09
N ILE A 56 18.60 1.22 -17.24
CA ILE A 56 19.18 0.84 -18.53
C ILE A 56 20.32 1.78 -18.92
N ALA A 57 20.08 3.10 -18.90
CA ALA A 57 21.07 4.10 -19.30
C ALA A 57 22.33 4.10 -18.42
N LYS A 58 22.23 3.74 -17.15
CA LYS A 58 23.39 3.60 -16.25
C LYS A 58 24.37 2.52 -16.70
N ARG A 59 23.88 1.44 -17.32
CA ARG A 59 24.71 0.30 -17.74
C ARG A 59 25.04 0.34 -19.23
N GLN A 60 24.14 0.91 -20.04
CA GLN A 60 24.25 0.95 -21.50
C GLN A 60 23.88 2.35 -22.01
N GLN A 61 24.86 3.26 -22.07
CA GLN A 61 24.64 4.66 -22.44
C GLN A 61 24.05 4.88 -23.85
N GLN A 62 24.22 3.90 -24.76
CA GLN A 62 23.75 3.96 -26.15
C GLN A 62 22.60 2.96 -26.44
N SER A 63 21.95 2.42 -25.40
CA SER A 63 20.85 1.48 -25.60
C SER A 63 19.64 2.15 -26.27
N SER A 64 19.10 1.51 -27.30
CA SER A 64 17.83 1.89 -27.92
C SER A 64 16.60 1.36 -27.17
N LEU A 65 16.78 0.46 -26.18
CA LEU A 65 15.68 -0.04 -25.36
C LEU A 65 15.08 1.10 -24.55
N LYS A 66 13.77 1.28 -24.69
CA LYS A 66 13.01 2.29 -23.96
C LYS A 66 11.76 1.69 -23.32
N ALA A 67 11.62 1.95 -22.03
CA ALA A 67 10.41 1.71 -21.27
C ALA A 67 9.43 2.88 -21.43
N LEU A 68 8.17 2.57 -21.70
CA LEU A 68 7.07 3.53 -21.84
C LEU A 68 5.73 2.91 -21.44
N HIS A 69 4.74 3.74 -21.15
CA HIS A 69 3.34 3.31 -21.06
C HIS A 69 2.76 3.26 -22.47
N PRO A 70 2.20 2.13 -22.93
CA PRO A 70 1.61 2.04 -24.26
C PRO A 70 0.29 2.80 -24.34
N GLU A 71 -0.06 3.22 -25.54
CA GLU A 71 -1.43 3.66 -25.87
C GLU A 71 -2.29 2.45 -26.28
N ASP A 72 -3.61 2.55 -26.09
CA ASP A 72 -4.53 1.51 -26.52
C ASP A 72 -4.53 1.40 -28.06
N GLY A 73 -4.35 0.18 -28.57
CA GLY A 73 -4.22 -0.10 -30.00
C GLY A 73 -2.82 0.12 -30.58
N GLU A 74 -1.83 0.51 -29.77
CA GLU A 74 -0.45 0.70 -30.26
C GLU A 74 0.12 -0.60 -30.87
N PRO A 75 0.80 -0.55 -32.04
CA PRO A 75 1.42 -1.73 -32.62
C PRO A 75 2.58 -2.25 -31.76
N ILE A 76 2.76 -3.57 -31.78
CA ILE A 76 3.87 -4.22 -31.06
C ILE A 76 5.16 -4.06 -31.86
N GLU A 77 6.17 -3.40 -31.28
CA GLU A 77 7.50 -3.24 -31.86
C GLU A 77 8.58 -3.93 -31.00
N TYR A 78 9.56 -4.56 -31.67
CA TYR A 78 10.73 -5.12 -30.98
C TYR A 78 11.66 -4.03 -30.44
N GLY A 79 12.41 -4.36 -29.39
CA GLY A 79 13.30 -3.40 -28.74
C GLY A 79 12.57 -2.31 -27.95
N LYS A 80 11.28 -2.50 -27.66
CA LYS A 80 10.50 -1.68 -26.74
C LYS A 80 10.11 -2.46 -25.49
N ILE A 81 10.00 -1.72 -24.38
CA ILE A 81 9.50 -2.22 -23.09
C ILE A 81 8.19 -1.49 -22.77
N TYR A 82 7.09 -2.20 -22.81
CA TYR A 82 5.76 -1.68 -22.53
C TYR A 82 5.39 -1.96 -21.09
N VAL A 83 5.17 -0.89 -20.32
CA VAL A 83 4.87 -0.97 -18.89
C VAL A 83 3.40 -0.66 -18.68
N ALA A 84 2.69 -1.54 -17.99
CA ALA A 84 1.28 -1.34 -17.70
C ALA A 84 1.04 0.00 -16.96
N PRO A 85 0.08 0.82 -17.42
CA PRO A 85 -0.27 2.05 -16.71
C PRO A 85 -1.09 1.75 -15.43
N PRO A 86 -1.09 2.67 -14.45
CA PRO A 86 -1.94 2.55 -13.27
C PRO A 86 -3.41 2.36 -13.62
N ASP A 87 -4.11 1.53 -12.83
CA ASP A 87 -5.55 1.27 -12.95
C ASP A 87 -6.01 0.73 -14.32
N ARG A 88 -5.10 0.16 -15.12
CA ARG A 88 -5.42 -0.42 -16.42
C ARG A 88 -4.63 -1.70 -16.64
N HIS A 89 -5.30 -2.76 -17.09
CA HIS A 89 -4.64 -3.99 -17.51
C HIS A 89 -3.91 -3.77 -18.84
N LEU A 90 -2.71 -4.34 -18.93
CA LEU A 90 -1.93 -4.43 -20.17
C LEU A 90 -2.20 -5.79 -20.79
N LEU A 91 -2.81 -5.80 -21.97
CA LEU A 91 -3.26 -7.00 -22.65
C LEU A 91 -2.66 -7.04 -24.07
N ILE A 92 -2.51 -8.25 -24.59
CA ILE A 92 -1.86 -8.47 -25.89
C ILE A 92 -2.87 -9.09 -26.87
N LYS A 93 -3.03 -8.44 -28.03
CA LYS A 93 -3.70 -8.99 -29.22
C LYS A 93 -2.67 -9.24 -30.32
N ARG A 94 -3.06 -9.98 -31.36
CA ARG A 94 -2.18 -10.22 -32.50
C ARG A 94 -1.86 -8.89 -33.21
N GLY A 95 -0.62 -8.44 -33.04
CA GLY A 95 -0.05 -7.26 -33.69
C GLY A 95 -0.26 -5.94 -32.94
N SER A 96 -1.03 -5.92 -31.85
CA SER A 96 -1.35 -4.70 -31.11
C SER A 96 -1.48 -4.91 -29.60
N ILE A 97 -1.35 -3.80 -28.88
CA ILE A 97 -1.45 -3.72 -27.43
C ILE A 97 -2.85 -3.21 -27.07
N THR A 98 -3.46 -3.79 -26.05
CA THR A 98 -4.75 -3.33 -25.50
C THR A 98 -4.55 -2.85 -24.07
N VAL A 99 -5.06 -1.67 -23.76
CA VAL A 99 -4.96 -1.05 -22.44
C VAL A 99 -6.38 -0.84 -21.88
N ALA A 100 -6.88 -1.86 -21.18
CA ALA A 100 -8.27 -1.92 -20.76
C ALA A 100 -8.46 -1.66 -19.26
N ARG A 101 -9.62 -1.12 -18.88
CA ARG A 101 -10.01 -0.92 -17.46
C ARG A 101 -10.89 -2.06 -16.97
N GLY A 102 -10.54 -3.30 -17.28
CA GLY A 102 -11.30 -4.48 -16.89
C GLY A 102 -11.43 -4.68 -15.37
N PRO A 103 -12.25 -5.64 -14.93
CA PRO A 103 -12.34 -5.99 -13.52
C PRO A 103 -10.96 -6.32 -12.96
N LYS A 104 -10.72 -6.00 -11.68
CA LYS A 104 -9.50 -6.44 -11.00
C LYS A 104 -9.39 -7.97 -10.99
N GLU A 105 -8.17 -8.47 -11.13
CA GLU A 105 -7.85 -9.88 -10.87
C GLU A 105 -6.85 -9.93 -9.71
N ASN A 106 -7.05 -10.85 -8.77
CA ASN A 106 -6.26 -11.01 -7.54
C ASN A 106 -6.13 -9.70 -6.74
N GLY A 107 -7.18 -8.85 -6.76
CA GLY A 107 -7.18 -7.53 -6.12
C GLY A 107 -6.41 -6.43 -6.86
N HIS A 108 -5.79 -6.74 -8.00
CA HIS A 108 -4.89 -5.83 -8.72
C HIS A 108 -5.43 -5.37 -10.08
N ARG A 109 -5.03 -4.14 -10.45
CA ARG A 109 -5.18 -3.56 -11.78
C ARG A 109 -4.12 -2.46 -11.98
N PRO A 110 -3.04 -2.71 -12.74
CA PRO A 110 -2.79 -3.90 -13.56
C PRO A 110 -2.53 -5.16 -12.74
N ALA A 111 -3.04 -6.30 -13.24
CA ALA A 111 -2.72 -7.64 -12.74
C ALA A 111 -1.83 -8.40 -13.73
N VAL A 112 -1.01 -9.33 -13.23
CA VAL A 112 -0.06 -10.11 -14.04
C VAL A 112 -0.77 -11.19 -14.85
N ASP A 113 -1.72 -11.89 -14.23
CA ASP A 113 -2.46 -12.99 -14.87
C ASP A 113 -3.09 -12.59 -16.23
N PRO A 114 -3.82 -11.45 -16.36
CA PRO A 114 -4.36 -11.01 -17.64
C PRO A 114 -3.32 -10.76 -18.73
N LEU A 115 -2.16 -10.18 -18.39
CA LEU A 115 -1.08 -9.96 -19.35
C LEU A 115 -0.59 -11.30 -19.90
N PHE A 116 -0.30 -12.24 -19.02
CA PHE A 116 0.28 -13.53 -19.41
C PHE A 116 -0.73 -14.35 -20.21
N ARG A 117 -1.98 -14.39 -19.75
CA ARG A 117 -3.08 -15.12 -20.42
C ARG A 117 -3.35 -14.57 -21.82
N SER A 118 -3.45 -13.26 -21.98
CA SER A 118 -3.69 -12.63 -23.29
C SER A 118 -2.52 -12.85 -24.25
N ALA A 119 -1.27 -12.80 -23.75
CA ALA A 119 -0.08 -13.12 -24.52
C ALA A 119 -0.09 -14.57 -25.03
N ALA A 120 -0.35 -15.53 -24.13
CA ALA A 120 -0.39 -16.95 -24.42
C ALA A 120 -1.50 -17.27 -25.44
N ARG A 121 -2.67 -16.64 -25.30
CA ARG A 121 -3.76 -16.72 -26.28
C ARG A 121 -3.31 -16.25 -27.66
N ALA A 122 -2.72 -15.06 -27.76
CA ALA A 122 -2.39 -14.42 -29.03
C ALA A 122 -1.20 -15.05 -29.77
N TYR A 123 -0.15 -15.45 -29.04
CA TYR A 123 1.17 -15.79 -29.58
C TYR A 123 1.67 -17.20 -29.25
N GLY A 124 1.03 -17.92 -28.33
CA GLY A 124 1.33 -19.32 -28.02
C GLY A 124 2.79 -19.58 -27.67
N GLN A 125 3.42 -20.53 -28.36
CA GLN A 125 4.80 -20.99 -28.10
C GLN A 125 5.85 -19.87 -28.14
N ARG A 126 5.55 -18.75 -28.82
CA ARG A 126 6.43 -17.59 -28.91
C ARG A 126 6.54 -16.78 -27.61
N VAL A 127 5.73 -17.10 -26.60
CA VAL A 127 5.69 -16.36 -25.33
C VAL A 127 6.70 -16.91 -24.34
N VAL A 128 7.43 -16.00 -23.69
CA VAL A 128 8.18 -16.27 -22.45
C VAL A 128 7.49 -15.53 -21.31
N GLY A 129 6.96 -16.26 -20.34
CA GLY A 129 6.44 -15.71 -19.09
C GLY A 129 7.51 -15.69 -18.01
N VAL A 130 7.65 -14.56 -17.33
CA VAL A 130 8.67 -14.34 -16.29
C VAL A 130 8.03 -13.82 -15.01
N VAL A 131 8.05 -14.63 -13.94
CA VAL A 131 7.58 -14.20 -12.61
C VAL A 131 8.78 -13.81 -11.75
N LEU A 132 8.76 -12.57 -11.25
CA LEU A 132 9.79 -12.02 -10.37
C LEU A 132 9.27 -11.86 -8.93
N SER A 133 10.10 -11.28 -8.06
CA SER A 133 9.79 -10.95 -6.67
C SER A 133 8.40 -10.34 -6.48
N GLY A 134 7.68 -10.86 -5.49
CA GLY A 134 6.35 -10.39 -5.13
C GLY A 134 5.68 -11.21 -4.04
N THR A 135 4.55 -10.72 -3.54
CA THR A 135 3.72 -11.35 -2.51
C THR A 135 2.52 -12.06 -3.15
N LEU A 136 1.99 -13.07 -2.46
CA LEU A 136 0.86 -13.88 -2.94
C LEU A 136 1.20 -14.55 -4.28
N ASP A 137 0.26 -14.61 -5.22
CA ASP A 137 0.30 -15.58 -6.30
C ASP A 137 -0.17 -15.08 -7.68
N ASP A 138 -0.45 -13.78 -7.83
CA ASP A 138 -0.77 -13.20 -9.14
C ASP A 138 0.37 -13.44 -10.15
N GLY A 139 0.03 -13.93 -11.34
CA GLY A 139 0.96 -14.38 -12.36
C GLY A 139 1.08 -15.91 -12.45
N THR A 140 0.66 -16.67 -11.43
CA THR A 140 0.72 -18.14 -11.44
C THR A 140 -0.24 -18.72 -12.48
N ALA A 141 -1.52 -18.31 -12.46
CA ALA A 141 -2.51 -18.80 -13.44
C ALA A 141 -2.18 -18.32 -14.86
N GLY A 142 -1.68 -17.10 -14.99
CA GLY A 142 -1.16 -16.57 -16.24
C GLY A 142 0.03 -17.38 -16.77
N LEU A 143 0.96 -17.79 -15.92
CA LEU A 143 2.10 -18.61 -16.30
C LEU A 143 1.68 -20.04 -16.68
N MET A 144 0.64 -20.58 -16.02
CA MET A 144 0.00 -21.82 -16.48
C MET A 144 -0.59 -21.68 -17.87
N ALA A 145 -1.28 -20.58 -18.17
CA ALA A 145 -1.80 -20.31 -19.51
C ALA A 145 -0.67 -20.26 -20.56
N VAL A 146 0.49 -19.68 -20.21
CA VAL A 146 1.69 -19.73 -21.05
C VAL A 146 2.13 -21.17 -21.32
N LYS A 147 2.20 -22.03 -20.29
CA LYS A 147 2.59 -23.44 -20.44
C LYS A 147 1.57 -24.28 -21.22
N GLN A 148 0.28 -24.05 -21.03
CA GLN A 148 -0.80 -24.71 -21.80
C GLN A 148 -0.72 -24.41 -23.30
N ARG A 149 0.00 -23.35 -23.67
CA ARG A 149 0.21 -22.90 -25.05
C ARG A 149 1.64 -23.18 -25.54
N ASP A 150 2.35 -24.09 -24.86
CA ASP A 150 3.74 -24.50 -25.06
C ASP A 150 4.75 -23.34 -25.04
N GLY A 151 4.43 -22.25 -24.34
CA GLY A 151 5.38 -21.19 -24.04
C GLY A 151 6.40 -21.59 -22.99
N VAL A 152 7.34 -20.68 -22.72
CA VAL A 152 8.41 -20.89 -21.74
C VAL A 152 8.11 -20.14 -20.45
N ALA A 153 8.21 -20.83 -19.31
CA ALA A 153 8.05 -20.28 -17.98
C ALA A 153 9.41 -20.13 -17.29
N ILE A 154 9.74 -18.90 -16.90
CA ILE A 154 10.92 -18.57 -16.10
C ILE A 154 10.46 -17.95 -14.78
N VAL A 155 11.07 -18.38 -13.69
CA VAL A 155 10.78 -17.84 -12.35
C VAL A 155 12.08 -17.39 -11.70
N GLN A 156 12.05 -16.24 -11.04
CA GLN A 156 13.16 -15.78 -10.21
C GLN A 156 13.42 -16.78 -9.08
N ASP A 157 14.70 -17.10 -8.84
CA ASP A 157 15.10 -17.94 -7.71
C ASP A 157 14.48 -17.41 -6.40
N PRO A 158 13.61 -18.19 -5.72
CA PRO A 158 12.97 -17.79 -4.47
C PRO A 158 13.93 -17.42 -3.35
N GLU A 159 15.17 -17.93 -3.37
CA GLU A 159 16.18 -17.64 -2.35
C GLU A 159 16.87 -16.27 -2.61
N GLU A 160 16.82 -15.74 -3.84
CA GLU A 160 17.31 -14.40 -4.19
C GLU A 160 16.19 -13.35 -4.15
N ALA A 161 14.94 -13.77 -4.34
CA ALA A 161 13.79 -12.87 -4.38
C ALA A 161 13.60 -12.13 -3.04
N MET A 162 13.49 -10.80 -3.11
CA MET A 162 13.20 -9.97 -1.91
C MET A 162 11.88 -10.39 -1.25
N TYR A 163 10.90 -10.78 -2.07
CA TYR A 163 9.66 -11.41 -1.67
C TYR A 163 9.44 -12.65 -2.53
N SER A 164 9.38 -13.81 -1.90
CA SER A 164 9.35 -15.09 -2.61
C SER A 164 7.95 -15.68 -2.82
N GLY A 165 6.88 -14.96 -2.46
CA GLY A 165 5.50 -15.45 -2.59
C GLY A 165 5.13 -15.82 -4.02
N MET A 166 5.20 -14.86 -4.94
CA MET A 166 4.87 -15.08 -6.35
C MET A 166 5.77 -16.16 -6.99
N PRO A 167 7.11 -16.12 -6.82
CA PRO A 167 7.97 -17.19 -7.30
C PRO A 167 7.65 -18.59 -6.76
N ARG A 168 7.41 -18.73 -5.45
CA ARG A 168 7.11 -20.04 -4.84
C ARG A 168 5.78 -20.59 -5.36
N SER A 169 4.74 -19.76 -5.42
CA SER A 169 3.45 -20.17 -5.96
C SER A 169 3.55 -20.63 -7.42
N ALA A 170 4.32 -19.91 -8.25
CA ALA A 170 4.60 -20.31 -9.62
C ALA A 170 5.31 -21.68 -9.71
N ILE A 171 6.32 -21.93 -8.87
CA ILE A 171 7.06 -23.21 -8.86
C ILE A 171 6.19 -24.38 -8.37
N GLU A 172 5.31 -24.15 -7.40
CA GLU A 172 4.45 -25.19 -6.84
C GLU A 172 3.35 -25.63 -7.81
N ASN A 173 2.82 -24.69 -8.60
CA ASN A 173 1.63 -24.92 -9.42
C ASN A 173 1.91 -25.08 -10.92
N VAL A 174 3.05 -24.60 -11.41
CA VAL A 174 3.39 -24.57 -12.84
C VAL A 174 4.62 -25.43 -13.13
N GLU A 175 4.64 -26.09 -14.28
CA GLU A 175 5.85 -26.72 -14.82
C GLU A 175 6.81 -25.63 -15.32
N VAL A 176 7.57 -25.06 -14.38
CA VAL A 176 8.56 -24.01 -14.64
C VAL A 176 9.76 -24.60 -15.37
N ASP A 177 10.13 -24.01 -16.52
CA ASP A 177 11.26 -24.50 -17.33
C ASP A 177 12.61 -24.07 -16.75
N ARG A 178 12.68 -22.86 -16.17
CA ARG A 178 13.92 -22.30 -15.64
C ARG A 178 13.68 -21.53 -14.34
N ILE A 179 14.35 -21.93 -13.26
CA ILE A 179 14.43 -21.18 -11.98
C ILE A 179 15.82 -20.54 -11.91
N LEU A 180 15.90 -19.22 -11.94
CA LEU A 180 17.16 -18.51 -12.17
C LEU A 180 17.31 -17.25 -11.30
N PRO A 181 18.55 -16.95 -10.84
CA PRO A 181 18.95 -15.60 -10.44
C PRO A 181 18.56 -14.54 -11.46
N VAL A 182 18.22 -13.31 -11.02
CA VAL A 182 17.76 -12.23 -11.94
C VAL A 182 18.78 -11.95 -13.04
N VAL A 183 20.07 -12.04 -12.69
CA VAL A 183 21.17 -11.85 -13.64
C VAL A 183 21.16 -12.87 -14.79
N ASN A 184 20.75 -14.10 -14.50
CA ASN A 184 20.72 -15.19 -15.48
C ASN A 184 19.41 -15.22 -16.27
N ILE A 185 18.32 -14.66 -15.73
CA ILE A 185 17.07 -14.48 -16.47
C ILE A 185 17.32 -13.59 -17.70
N ALA A 186 18.09 -12.51 -17.58
CA ALA A 186 18.41 -11.63 -18.71
C ALA A 186 19.08 -12.40 -19.88
N ALA A 187 20.08 -13.22 -19.55
CA ALA A 187 20.78 -14.05 -20.52
C ALA A 187 19.85 -15.09 -21.16
N SER A 188 18.99 -15.72 -20.34
CA SER A 188 17.99 -16.69 -20.80
C SER A 188 16.99 -16.07 -21.76
N ILE A 189 16.47 -14.87 -21.48
CA ILE A 189 15.56 -14.15 -22.37
C ILE A 189 16.25 -13.85 -23.71
N ALA A 190 17.50 -13.39 -23.68
CA ALA A 190 18.25 -13.05 -24.89
C ALA A 190 18.57 -14.29 -25.76
N GLU A 191 18.78 -15.45 -25.13
CA GLU A 191 18.92 -16.75 -25.80
C GLU A 191 17.61 -17.17 -26.47
N LEU A 192 16.52 -17.23 -25.70
CA LEU A 192 15.20 -17.67 -26.17
C LEU A 192 14.65 -16.78 -27.29
N ALA A 193 14.86 -15.47 -27.21
CA ALA A 193 14.45 -14.54 -28.27
C ALA A 193 15.07 -14.86 -29.63
N ARG A 194 16.24 -15.51 -29.67
CA ARG A 194 16.93 -15.91 -30.90
C ARG A 194 16.71 -17.37 -31.28
N GLN A 195 16.14 -18.18 -30.39
CA GLN A 195 15.85 -19.58 -30.64
C GLN A 195 14.62 -19.71 -31.56
N PRO A 196 14.75 -20.33 -32.75
CA PRO A 196 13.62 -20.48 -33.67
C PRO A 196 12.49 -21.32 -33.06
N VAL A 197 11.24 -20.84 -33.16
CA VAL A 197 10.05 -21.55 -32.67
C VAL A 197 9.12 -21.86 -33.82
N ALA A 198 8.49 -23.04 -33.78
CA ALA A 198 7.46 -23.41 -34.73
C ALA A 198 6.24 -22.50 -34.55
N THR A 199 5.64 -22.06 -35.66
CA THR A 199 4.43 -21.21 -35.66
C THR A 199 3.14 -22.00 -35.41
N GLU A 200 3.23 -23.30 -35.13
CA GLU A 200 2.05 -24.12 -34.85
C GLU A 200 1.47 -23.71 -33.49
N THR A 201 0.24 -23.22 -33.51
CA THR A 201 -0.50 -22.96 -32.28
C THR A 201 -1.34 -24.18 -31.97
N THR A 202 -1.25 -24.70 -30.75
CA THR A 202 -2.27 -25.57 -30.16
C THR A 202 -3.65 -24.87 -30.20
N GLY A 203 -4.76 -25.55 -29.91
CA GLY A 203 -6.05 -24.87 -29.75
C GLY A 203 -6.03 -23.92 -28.55
N VAL A 204 -6.74 -22.78 -28.63
CA VAL A 204 -7.07 -21.99 -27.43
C VAL A 204 -8.29 -22.64 -26.79
N SER A 205 -8.26 -22.90 -25.48
CA SER A 205 -9.42 -23.43 -24.76
C SER A 205 -10.49 -22.36 -24.58
N ASP A 206 -11.77 -22.75 -24.62
CA ASP A 206 -12.92 -21.86 -24.40
C ASP A 206 -12.79 -21.03 -23.10
N ASP A 207 -12.30 -21.64 -22.01
CA ASP A 207 -12.08 -20.95 -20.74
C ASP A 207 -11.06 -19.80 -20.88
N MET A 208 -9.96 -20.03 -21.58
CA MET A 208 -8.92 -19.01 -21.84
C MET A 208 -9.43 -17.88 -22.74
N GLU A 209 -10.28 -18.18 -23.73
CA GLU A 209 -10.93 -17.15 -24.55
C GLU A 209 -11.81 -16.25 -23.68
N MET A 210 -12.71 -16.87 -22.91
CA MET A 210 -13.65 -16.16 -22.04
C MET A 210 -12.94 -15.29 -20.99
N GLU A 211 -11.90 -15.81 -20.35
CA GLU A 211 -11.10 -15.12 -19.35
C GLU A 211 -10.39 -13.88 -19.91
N ALA A 212 -9.86 -13.99 -21.13
CA ALA A 212 -9.18 -12.88 -21.78
C ALA A 212 -10.16 -11.81 -22.28
N ASP A 213 -11.32 -12.20 -22.80
CA ASP A 213 -12.38 -11.25 -23.22
C ASP A 213 -12.98 -10.48 -22.03
N MET A 214 -13.10 -11.14 -20.87
CA MET A 214 -13.54 -10.47 -19.63
C MET A 214 -12.55 -9.42 -19.13
N ALA A 215 -11.24 -9.69 -19.23
CA ALA A 215 -10.22 -8.70 -18.86
C ALA A 215 -10.25 -7.45 -19.77
N GLU A 216 -10.73 -7.60 -21.02
CA GLU A 216 -10.87 -6.54 -22.00
C GLU A 216 -12.20 -5.74 -21.89
N LEU A 217 -13.13 -6.16 -21.03
CA LEU A 217 -14.52 -5.64 -20.97
C LEU A 217 -15.33 -5.86 -22.26
N GLU A 218 -15.13 -6.98 -22.96
CA GLU A 218 -15.99 -7.29 -24.10
C GLU A 218 -17.43 -7.60 -23.63
N LEU A 219 -18.40 -6.81 -24.11
CA LEU A 219 -19.82 -6.83 -23.68
C LEU A 219 -20.47 -8.22 -23.79
N ASN A 220 -20.08 -9.01 -24.80
CA ASN A 220 -20.62 -10.35 -25.03
C ASN A 220 -20.18 -11.35 -23.94
N ALA A 221 -18.93 -11.27 -23.47
CA ALA A 221 -18.41 -12.12 -22.40
C ALA A 221 -19.06 -11.80 -21.04
N MET A 222 -19.43 -10.54 -20.79
CA MET A 222 -20.13 -10.13 -19.56
C MET A 222 -21.58 -10.64 -19.48
N GLN A 223 -22.24 -10.81 -20.64
CA GLN A 223 -23.66 -11.17 -20.73
C GLN A 223 -23.93 -12.67 -20.89
N ASN A 224 -22.89 -13.52 -20.97
CA ASN A 224 -23.06 -14.96 -21.14
C ASN A 224 -23.78 -15.59 -19.91
N PRO A 225 -24.99 -16.19 -20.10
CA PRO A 225 -25.75 -16.82 -19.03
C PRO A 225 -25.17 -18.17 -18.56
N ASP A 226 -24.43 -18.87 -19.43
CA ASP A 226 -23.78 -20.14 -19.14
C ASP A 226 -22.32 -19.87 -18.77
N ARG A 227 -22.08 -19.47 -17.52
CA ARG A 227 -20.72 -19.30 -17.01
C ARG A 227 -20.19 -20.64 -16.50
N PRO A 228 -18.99 -21.06 -16.91
CA PRO A 228 -18.36 -22.23 -16.33
C PRO A 228 -18.12 -21.98 -14.83
N GLY A 229 -18.20 -23.04 -14.04
CA GLY A 229 -17.87 -23.02 -12.62
C GLY A 229 -18.99 -23.48 -11.69
N ARG A 230 -18.59 -23.94 -10.51
CA ARG A 230 -19.50 -24.43 -9.47
C ARG A 230 -19.90 -23.24 -8.58
N PRO A 231 -21.20 -23.03 -8.29
CA PRO A 231 -21.62 -22.00 -7.36
C PRO A 231 -20.95 -22.18 -5.99
N SER A 232 -20.36 -21.12 -5.44
CA SER A 232 -19.75 -21.14 -4.11
C SER A 232 -20.58 -20.31 -3.11
N PRO A 233 -20.44 -20.53 -1.79
CA PRO A 233 -21.10 -19.72 -0.78
C PRO A 233 -20.40 -18.38 -0.51
N TYR A 234 -19.31 -18.07 -1.22
CA TYR A 234 -18.46 -16.92 -0.94
C TYR A 234 -18.91 -15.66 -1.70
N GLY A 235 -18.77 -14.50 -1.05
CA GLY A 235 -19.01 -13.19 -1.64
C GLY A 235 -17.71 -12.56 -2.16
N CYS A 236 -17.79 -11.87 -3.29
CA CYS A 236 -16.71 -11.11 -3.90
C CYS A 236 -16.34 -9.89 -3.03
N PRO A 237 -15.09 -9.78 -2.54
CA PRO A 237 -14.68 -8.64 -1.71
C PRO A 237 -14.83 -7.28 -2.41
N ASP A 238 -14.60 -7.21 -3.73
CA ASP A 238 -14.67 -5.93 -4.47
C ASP A 238 -16.09 -5.50 -4.86
N CYS A 239 -17.09 -6.40 -4.99
CA CYS A 239 -18.44 -6.01 -5.44
C CYS A 239 -19.62 -6.60 -4.66
N GLY A 240 -19.37 -7.49 -3.70
CA GLY A 240 -20.42 -8.16 -2.91
C GLY A 240 -21.24 -9.20 -3.65
N GLY A 241 -20.99 -9.43 -4.95
CA GLY A 241 -21.65 -10.48 -5.73
C GLY A 241 -21.20 -11.88 -5.33
N VAL A 242 -21.99 -12.91 -5.64
CA VAL A 242 -21.61 -14.32 -5.41
C VAL A 242 -20.35 -14.66 -6.22
N LEU A 243 -19.51 -15.56 -5.69
CA LEU A 243 -18.37 -16.13 -6.40
C LEU A 243 -18.70 -17.54 -6.91
N TRP A 244 -18.18 -17.87 -8.09
CA TRP A 244 -18.19 -19.19 -8.69
C TRP A 244 -16.77 -19.74 -8.68
N GLU A 245 -16.65 -21.02 -8.35
CA GLU A 245 -15.39 -21.77 -8.31
C GLU A 245 -15.08 -22.35 -9.69
N LEU A 246 -13.86 -22.13 -10.16
CA LEU A 246 -13.32 -22.54 -11.45
C LEU A 246 -12.13 -23.47 -11.20
N ASP A 247 -12.17 -24.68 -11.77
CA ASP A 247 -11.07 -25.63 -11.71
C ASP A 247 -10.13 -25.39 -12.92
N GLU A 248 -8.95 -24.79 -12.70
CA GLU A 248 -7.92 -24.57 -13.73
C GLU A 248 -6.71 -25.50 -13.49
N GLY A 249 -6.83 -26.76 -13.91
CA GLY A 249 -5.78 -27.76 -13.72
C GLY A 249 -5.57 -28.11 -12.24
N LYS A 250 -4.48 -27.62 -11.62
CA LYS A 250 -4.20 -27.79 -10.19
C LYS A 250 -4.70 -26.61 -9.34
N LEU A 251 -5.04 -25.49 -9.96
CA LEU A 251 -5.50 -24.29 -9.28
C LEU A 251 -7.01 -24.26 -9.17
N VAL A 252 -7.47 -23.73 -8.04
CA VAL A 252 -8.86 -23.32 -7.84
C VAL A 252 -8.90 -21.80 -7.92
N ARG A 253 -9.74 -21.26 -8.80
CA ARG A 253 -9.99 -19.83 -8.93
C ARG A 253 -11.44 -19.50 -8.62
N PHE A 254 -11.69 -18.25 -8.26
CA PHE A 254 -13.00 -17.73 -7.97
C PHE A 254 -13.30 -16.57 -8.88
N ARG A 255 -14.52 -16.49 -9.42
CA ARG A 255 -14.93 -15.37 -10.28
C ARG A 255 -16.32 -14.89 -9.92
N CYS A 256 -16.54 -13.58 -9.93
CA CYS A 256 -17.86 -12.98 -9.67
C CYS A 256 -18.61 -12.65 -10.96
N ARG A 257 -19.90 -12.27 -10.84
CA ARG A 257 -20.72 -11.90 -12.01
C ARG A 257 -20.17 -10.67 -12.75
N THR A 258 -19.56 -9.74 -12.04
CA THR A 258 -18.94 -8.53 -12.63
C THR A 258 -17.62 -8.84 -13.34
N GLY A 259 -16.99 -9.99 -13.05
CA GLY A 259 -15.74 -10.44 -13.66
C GLY A 259 -14.49 -10.27 -12.78
N HIS A 260 -14.62 -9.84 -11.53
CA HIS A 260 -13.51 -9.93 -10.56
C HIS A 260 -13.12 -11.38 -10.37
N ALA A 261 -11.81 -11.65 -10.42
CA ALA A 261 -11.28 -12.99 -10.24
C ALA A 261 -10.24 -13.02 -9.12
N TYR A 262 -10.13 -14.16 -8.45
CA TYR A 262 -9.17 -14.39 -7.37
C TYR A 262 -8.67 -15.82 -7.43
N SER A 263 -7.40 -16.03 -7.10
CA SER A 263 -6.94 -17.31 -6.57
C SER A 263 -7.46 -17.56 -5.15
N THR A 264 -7.20 -18.75 -4.62
CA THR A 264 -7.51 -19.11 -3.22
C THR A 264 -6.82 -18.20 -2.20
N ASP A 265 -5.50 -18.01 -2.34
CA ASP A 265 -4.70 -17.20 -1.41
C ASP A 265 -5.05 -15.71 -1.52
N SER A 266 -5.22 -15.20 -2.74
CA SER A 266 -5.63 -13.81 -2.96
C SER A 266 -7.06 -13.55 -2.46
N LEU A 267 -7.98 -14.51 -2.58
CA LEU A 267 -9.32 -14.37 -2.01
C LEU A 267 -9.27 -14.33 -0.48
N LEU A 268 -8.48 -15.20 0.15
CA LEU A 268 -8.33 -15.24 1.60
C LEU A 268 -7.72 -13.94 2.15
N ALA A 269 -6.70 -13.41 1.47
CA ALA A 269 -6.12 -12.12 1.77
C ALA A 269 -7.15 -10.99 1.65
N ALA A 270 -7.89 -10.93 0.54
CA ALA A 270 -8.92 -9.91 0.30
C ALA A 270 -10.09 -10.01 1.32
N GLN A 271 -10.47 -11.22 1.73
CA GLN A 271 -11.46 -11.41 2.81
C GLN A 271 -10.94 -10.93 4.16
N SER A 272 -9.65 -11.13 4.43
CA SER A 272 -9.02 -10.66 5.66
C SER A 272 -8.99 -9.13 5.71
N GLU A 273 -8.64 -8.48 4.59
CA GLU A 273 -8.70 -7.02 4.44
C GLU A 273 -10.13 -6.48 4.59
N SER A 274 -11.11 -7.12 3.93
CA SER A 274 -12.52 -6.72 4.03
C SER A 274 -13.07 -6.87 5.46
N LEU A 275 -12.69 -7.94 6.18
CA LEU A 275 -13.02 -8.12 7.58
C LEU A 275 -12.39 -7.02 8.45
N GLU A 276 -11.11 -6.72 8.23
CA GLU A 276 -10.42 -5.66 8.97
C GLU A 276 -11.10 -4.30 8.76
N GLU A 277 -11.42 -3.95 7.52
CA GLU A 277 -12.14 -2.72 7.18
C GLU A 277 -13.52 -2.68 7.86
N ALA A 278 -14.28 -3.78 7.83
CA ALA A 278 -15.58 -3.87 8.47
C ALA A 278 -15.49 -3.68 10.00
N LEU A 279 -14.45 -4.24 10.64
CA LEU A 279 -14.20 -4.05 12.07
C LEU A 279 -13.85 -2.60 12.41
N TRP A 280 -13.03 -1.94 11.60
CA TRP A 280 -12.71 -0.52 11.78
C TRP A 280 -13.95 0.36 11.60
N ASN A 281 -14.76 0.09 10.58
CA ASN A 281 -16.02 0.79 10.35
C ASN A 281 -17.01 0.59 11.51
N ALA A 282 -17.11 -0.64 12.03
CA ALA A 282 -17.92 -0.94 13.21
C ALA A 282 -17.40 -0.20 14.46
N LEU A 283 -16.08 -0.17 14.68
CA LEU A 283 -15.48 0.56 15.79
C LEU A 283 -15.82 2.06 15.71
N ARG A 284 -15.61 2.68 14.55
CA ARG A 284 -15.96 4.09 14.33
C ARG A 284 -17.43 4.36 14.64
N ALA A 285 -18.34 3.55 14.09
CA ALA A 285 -19.78 3.72 14.31
C ALA A 285 -20.18 3.57 15.79
N LEU A 286 -19.52 2.66 16.53
CA LEU A 286 -19.74 2.48 17.96
C LEU A 286 -19.23 3.67 18.78
N GLU A 287 -18.07 4.22 18.43
CA GLU A 287 -17.51 5.41 19.07
C GLU A 287 -18.35 6.66 18.82
N GLU A 288 -18.81 6.87 17.59
CA GLU A 288 -19.73 7.96 17.23
C GLU A 288 -21.05 7.85 18.00
N LYS A 289 -21.62 6.64 18.10
CA LYS A 289 -22.82 6.37 18.89
C LYS A 289 -22.60 6.67 20.37
N ALA A 290 -21.46 6.27 20.93
CA ALA A 290 -21.12 6.53 22.32
C ALA A 290 -21.04 8.04 22.59
N ALA A 291 -20.30 8.79 21.77
CA ALA A 291 -20.16 10.24 21.90
C ALA A 291 -21.51 10.98 21.75
N LEU A 292 -22.35 10.58 20.78
CA LEU A 292 -23.67 11.17 20.59
C LEU A 292 -24.58 10.94 21.80
N THR A 293 -24.64 9.70 22.29
CA THR A 293 -25.51 9.34 23.42
C THR A 293 -25.03 9.96 24.73
N GLU A 294 -23.73 10.08 24.95
CA GLU A 294 -23.17 10.81 26.09
C GLU A 294 -23.57 12.30 26.06
N ARG A 295 -23.43 12.96 24.91
CA ARG A 295 -23.85 14.37 24.72
C ARG A 295 -25.35 14.55 24.97
N LEU A 296 -26.19 13.63 24.49
CA LEU A 296 -27.63 13.66 24.73
C LEU A 296 -27.97 13.41 26.21
N GLY A 297 -27.24 12.52 26.88
CA GLY A 297 -27.36 12.26 28.32
C GLY A 297 -27.06 13.51 29.14
N ASN A 298 -25.95 14.18 28.87
CA ASN A 298 -25.56 15.42 29.54
C ASN A 298 -26.61 16.52 29.34
N ARG A 299 -27.07 16.74 28.11
CA ARG A 299 -28.11 17.75 27.83
C ARG A 299 -29.44 17.43 28.50
N ALA A 300 -29.82 16.16 28.58
CA ALA A 300 -31.03 15.74 29.28
C ALA A 300 -30.89 15.97 30.79
N ARG A 301 -29.69 15.75 31.36
CA ARG A 301 -29.37 16.02 32.76
C ARG A 301 -29.47 17.52 33.07
N ASP A 302 -28.91 18.38 32.23
CA ASP A 302 -28.98 19.84 32.38
C ASP A 302 -30.43 20.36 32.38
N ARG A 303 -31.31 19.69 31.63
CA ARG A 303 -32.74 19.99 31.54
C ARG A 303 -33.60 19.25 32.58
N GLN A 304 -32.98 18.55 33.53
CA GLN A 304 -33.66 17.75 34.57
C GLN A 304 -34.59 16.64 34.01
N GLN A 305 -34.32 16.16 32.80
CA GLN A 305 -35.07 15.09 32.14
C GLN A 305 -34.54 13.72 32.55
N THR A 306 -34.87 13.30 33.77
CA THR A 306 -34.28 12.12 34.44
C THR A 306 -34.40 10.80 33.66
N TYR A 307 -35.56 10.52 33.07
CA TYR A 307 -35.75 9.29 32.29
C TYR A 307 -34.85 9.25 31.04
N SER A 308 -34.82 10.35 30.29
CA SER A 308 -34.01 10.46 29.08
C SER A 308 -32.52 10.42 29.37
N SER A 309 -32.05 11.10 30.44
CA SER A 309 -30.63 11.07 30.84
C SER A 309 -30.18 9.66 31.16
N ARG A 310 -30.91 8.92 32.01
CA ARG A 310 -30.57 7.52 32.33
C ARG A 310 -30.54 6.62 31.10
N ARG A 311 -31.52 6.77 30.20
CA ARG A 311 -31.57 5.99 28.96
C ARG A 311 -30.36 6.25 28.07
N PHE A 312 -29.98 7.51 27.88
CA PHE A 312 -28.84 7.87 27.03
C PHE A 312 -27.50 7.48 27.65
N GLU A 313 -27.34 7.63 28.97
CA GLU A 313 -26.15 7.18 29.71
C GLU A 313 -25.94 5.67 29.58
N GLU A 314 -27.01 4.88 29.72
CA GLU A 314 -26.93 3.43 29.54
C GLU A 314 -26.58 3.04 28.09
N GLN A 315 -27.12 3.75 27.09
CA GLN A 315 -26.76 3.53 25.70
C GLN A 315 -25.29 3.88 25.41
N ALA A 316 -24.77 4.95 25.99
CA ALA A 316 -23.36 5.32 25.88
C ALA A 316 -22.46 4.24 26.50
N ARG A 317 -22.80 3.77 27.70
CA ARG A 317 -22.08 2.69 28.39
C ARG A 317 -22.00 1.42 27.55
N ILE A 318 -23.13 0.98 26.98
CA ILE A 318 -23.17 -0.20 26.10
C ILE A 318 -22.33 0.01 24.84
N ALA A 319 -22.43 1.18 24.19
CA ALA A 319 -21.67 1.48 22.99
C ALA A 319 -20.14 1.49 23.26
N HIS A 320 -19.69 2.05 24.39
CA HIS A 320 -18.29 1.99 24.81
C HIS A 320 -17.80 0.55 25.04
N GLN A 321 -18.61 -0.28 25.71
CA GLN A 321 -18.25 -1.68 25.94
C GLN A 321 -18.11 -2.45 24.63
N GLN A 322 -19.02 -2.25 23.69
CA GLN A 322 -18.95 -2.84 22.35
C GLN A 322 -17.71 -2.35 21.58
N ALA A 323 -17.42 -1.05 21.61
CA ALA A 323 -16.22 -0.48 20.98
C ALA A 323 -14.92 -1.09 21.57
N THR A 324 -14.86 -1.29 22.88
CA THR A 324 -13.72 -1.95 23.54
C THR A 324 -13.51 -3.37 23.01
N LEU A 325 -14.58 -4.15 22.88
CA LEU A 325 -14.50 -5.53 22.38
C LEU A 325 -14.03 -5.59 20.92
N VAL A 326 -14.60 -4.74 20.05
CA VAL A 326 -14.19 -4.67 18.63
C VAL A 326 -12.71 -4.25 18.52
N ARG A 327 -12.29 -3.26 19.31
CA ARG A 327 -10.89 -2.83 19.38
C ARG A 327 -9.96 -3.97 19.79
N GLN A 328 -10.32 -4.75 20.81
CA GLN A 328 -9.51 -5.91 21.23
C GLN A 328 -9.40 -6.98 20.14
N LEU A 329 -10.45 -7.20 19.34
CA LEU A 329 -10.43 -8.12 18.21
C LEU A 329 -9.47 -7.66 17.12
N ILE A 330 -9.53 -6.38 16.74
CA ILE A 330 -8.61 -5.77 15.76
C ILE A 330 -7.16 -5.95 16.22
N LEU A 331 -6.87 -5.67 17.49
CA LEU A 331 -5.52 -5.77 18.04
C LEU A 331 -4.98 -7.21 18.08
N ARG A 332 -5.83 -8.20 18.39
CA ARG A 332 -5.44 -9.62 18.42
C ARG A 332 -5.19 -10.18 17.02
N ASN A 333 -5.98 -9.79 16.03
CA ASN A 333 -5.77 -10.24 14.65
C ASN A 333 -4.46 -9.70 14.06
N GLY A 334 -4.04 -8.49 14.46
CA GLY A 334 -2.76 -7.91 14.04
C GLY A 334 -1.49 -8.57 14.62
N SER A 335 -1.62 -9.45 15.62
CA SER A 335 -0.53 -10.21 16.24
C SER A 335 -0.34 -11.63 15.69
N ASN A 336 -1.32 -12.20 14.97
CA ASN A 336 -1.22 -13.57 14.43
C ASN A 336 -0.61 -13.64 13.01
N GLY A 337 -0.29 -12.51 12.38
CA GLY A 337 0.22 -12.45 11.01
C GLY A 337 1.74 -12.53 10.86
N SER A 338 2.52 -12.73 11.94
CA SER A 338 3.99 -12.74 11.89
C SER A 338 4.67 -14.01 12.39
N ASP A 339 3.95 -15.01 12.90
CA ASP A 339 4.55 -16.23 13.45
C ASP A 339 3.85 -17.50 12.95
N THR A 340 4.12 -17.87 11.69
CA THR A 340 3.97 -19.26 11.22
C THR A 340 5.31 -19.76 10.69
N SER A 341 6.31 -19.78 11.57
CA SER A 341 7.43 -20.70 11.40
C SER A 341 7.87 -21.26 12.76
N THR A 342 7.91 -22.59 12.83
CA THR A 342 8.46 -23.42 13.91
C THR A 342 7.69 -23.52 15.24
N ALA A 343 6.76 -24.46 15.31
CA ALA A 343 6.40 -25.14 16.56
C ALA A 343 6.56 -26.65 16.37
N ASN A 344 7.80 -27.13 16.53
CA ASN A 344 8.07 -28.55 16.75
C ASN A 344 8.12 -28.79 18.25
N GLY A 345 7.36 -29.79 18.71
CA GLY A 345 7.08 -29.99 20.12
C GLY A 345 8.25 -30.51 20.95
N GLN A 346 8.18 -30.26 22.25
CA GLN A 346 8.60 -31.23 23.25
C GLN A 346 7.86 -31.00 24.58
N VAL A 347 7.26 -32.09 25.04
CA VAL A 347 6.64 -32.28 26.35
C VAL A 347 7.75 -32.56 27.39
N VAL A 348 7.40 -32.36 28.67
CA VAL A 348 8.08 -32.70 29.95
C VAL A 348 8.52 -31.41 30.65
N GLY A 349 8.23 -31.13 31.91
CA GLY A 349 7.64 -31.86 33.02
C GLY A 349 7.91 -31.02 34.28
N SER A 350 6.99 -31.09 35.23
CA SER A 350 7.00 -30.45 36.55
C SER A 350 8.36 -30.42 37.28
N GLN A 351 8.71 -29.29 37.90
CA GLN A 351 9.00 -29.23 39.35
C GLN A 351 9.22 -27.79 39.85
N SER A 352 8.50 -27.48 40.91
CA SER A 352 8.70 -26.39 41.86
C SER A 352 10.03 -26.50 42.60
N ILE A 353 10.73 -25.40 42.84
CA ILE A 353 11.56 -25.15 44.05
C ILE A 353 11.77 -23.63 44.23
N THR A 354 11.94 -23.30 45.49
CA THR A 354 11.84 -22.07 46.28
C THR A 354 12.81 -20.92 45.98
N ALA A 355 12.38 -19.73 46.40
CA ALA A 355 13.14 -18.48 46.48
C ALA A 355 14.33 -18.52 47.45
N SER A 356 15.42 -17.83 47.10
CA SER A 356 16.15 -16.83 47.93
C SER A 356 17.54 -16.50 47.35
N GLY A 357 17.95 -15.23 47.42
CA GLY A 357 19.37 -14.87 47.58
C GLY A 357 20.08 -14.09 46.45
N GLY A 358 19.94 -12.76 46.47
CA GLY A 358 21.03 -11.75 46.37
C GLY A 358 22.23 -11.86 45.42
N THR A 359 22.25 -10.94 44.43
CA THR A 359 23.39 -10.15 43.85
C THR A 359 24.47 -10.87 43.01
N PRO A 360 25.20 -10.19 42.08
CA PRO A 360 25.17 -8.78 41.66
C PRO A 360 24.96 -8.55 40.14
N GLU A 361 24.52 -7.34 39.78
CA GLU A 361 24.42 -6.83 38.40
C GLU A 361 25.82 -6.61 37.79
N ALA A 362 26.10 -7.28 36.68
CA ALA A 362 27.25 -7.02 35.83
C ALA A 362 26.80 -6.31 34.55
N GLU A 363 27.28 -5.09 34.37
CA GLU A 363 27.10 -4.25 33.19
C GLU A 363 27.61 -4.96 31.91
N MET A 364 26.71 -5.17 30.95
CA MET A 364 27.08 -5.42 29.55
C MET A 364 26.86 -4.12 28.75
N LYS A 365 27.97 -3.55 28.29
CA LYS A 365 28.05 -2.37 27.42
C LYS A 365 27.41 -2.66 26.05
N HIS A 366 26.42 -1.86 25.67
CA HIS A 366 26.01 -1.69 24.28
C HIS A 366 26.90 -0.66 23.58
N PRO A 367 27.21 -0.82 22.28
CA PRO A 367 28.06 0.11 21.55
C PRO A 367 27.32 1.45 21.32
N ALA A 368 28.03 2.54 21.59
CA ALA A 368 27.55 3.91 21.41
C ALA A 368 27.41 4.25 19.92
N VAL A 369 26.23 4.74 19.52
CA VAL A 369 26.02 5.49 18.28
C VAL A 369 25.93 6.96 18.67
N GLU A 370 26.73 7.79 18.01
CA GLU A 370 26.97 9.20 18.30
C GLU A 370 25.67 10.05 18.30
N ASP A 371 25.51 10.85 19.35
CA ASP A 371 24.43 11.83 19.55
C ASP A 371 24.75 13.13 18.80
N SER A 372 23.98 13.46 17.77
CA SER A 372 23.99 14.81 17.17
C SER A 372 22.87 15.65 17.78
N SER A 373 23.24 16.47 18.76
CA SER A 373 22.38 17.33 19.56
C SER A 373 22.08 18.69 18.88
N SER A 374 21.63 18.69 17.62
CA SER A 374 21.21 19.93 16.93
C SER A 374 19.71 19.91 16.62
N LEU A 375 19.01 20.96 17.03
CA LEU A 375 17.61 21.24 16.68
C LEU A 375 17.37 21.09 15.16
N PRO A 376 16.28 20.43 14.73
CA PRO A 376 15.98 20.29 13.32
C PRO A 376 15.71 21.67 12.68
N GLN A 377 16.26 21.90 11.49
CA GLN A 377 16.07 23.17 10.76
C GLN A 377 14.68 23.34 10.16
N LYS A 378 13.89 22.27 10.05
CA LYS A 378 12.49 22.32 9.62
C LYS A 378 11.66 21.31 10.40
N VAL A 379 10.40 21.66 10.65
CA VAL A 379 9.42 20.79 11.32
C VAL A 379 8.19 20.68 10.44
N VAL A 380 7.81 19.42 10.16
CA VAL A 380 6.59 19.10 9.44
C VAL A 380 5.53 18.67 10.45
N ALA A 381 4.47 19.47 10.57
CA ALA A 381 3.31 19.13 11.38
C ALA A 381 2.20 18.61 10.47
N ILE A 382 1.74 17.38 10.71
CA ILE A 382 0.70 16.72 9.91
C ILE A 382 -0.53 16.53 10.78
N CYS A 383 -1.71 16.85 10.26
CA CYS A 383 -2.98 16.48 10.88
C CYS A 383 -3.87 15.63 9.97
N ALA A 384 -4.63 14.71 10.58
CA ALA A 384 -5.58 13.84 9.89
C ALA A 384 -6.69 13.35 10.83
N SER A 385 -7.80 12.89 10.26
CA SER A 385 -8.95 12.35 11.01
C SER A 385 -9.49 11.08 10.34
N ALA A 386 -10.78 11.00 9.99
CA ALA A 386 -11.33 9.91 9.20
C ALA A 386 -10.55 9.75 7.87
N GLY A 387 -10.18 8.51 7.50
CA GLY A 387 -9.29 8.20 6.37
C GLY A 387 -7.79 8.44 6.64
N GLY A 388 -7.46 9.01 7.80
CA GLY A 388 -6.12 9.51 8.10
C GLY A 388 -5.04 8.45 8.24
N LEU A 389 -5.37 7.23 8.70
CA LEU A 389 -4.39 6.13 8.77
C LEU A 389 -3.83 5.76 7.40
N ASN A 390 -4.71 5.64 6.39
CA ASN A 390 -4.30 5.36 5.01
C ASN A 390 -3.46 6.51 4.46
N ALA A 391 -3.93 7.75 4.64
CA ALA A 391 -3.23 8.95 4.18
C ALA A 391 -1.83 9.10 4.81
N LEU A 392 -1.72 8.93 6.13
CA LEU A 392 -0.45 8.95 6.85
C LEU A 392 0.47 7.81 6.40
N SER A 393 -0.05 6.61 6.19
CA SER A 393 0.74 5.47 5.71
C SER A 393 1.32 5.74 4.33
N GLN A 394 0.54 6.30 3.40
CA GLN A 394 1.00 6.64 2.06
C GLN A 394 2.05 7.76 2.09
N VAL A 395 1.82 8.84 2.84
CA VAL A 395 2.77 9.94 2.96
C VAL A 395 4.08 9.46 3.59
N LEU A 396 4.02 8.79 4.75
CA LEU A 396 5.22 8.40 5.50
C LEU A 396 6.02 7.28 4.83
N SER A 397 5.37 6.37 4.09
CA SER A 397 6.05 5.29 3.35
C SER A 397 6.85 5.81 2.15
N ALA A 398 6.42 6.92 1.57
CA ALA A 398 7.07 7.57 0.44
C ALA A 398 8.23 8.51 0.83
N LEU A 399 8.41 8.80 2.14
CA LEU A 399 9.50 9.63 2.63
C LEU A 399 10.80 8.81 2.83
N PRO A 400 11.98 9.39 2.52
CA PRO A 400 13.26 8.72 2.71
C PRO A 400 13.58 8.54 4.20
N THR A 401 14.37 7.51 4.54
CA THR A 401 14.80 7.26 5.93
C THR A 401 15.56 8.43 6.54
N GLU A 402 16.41 9.10 5.75
CA GLU A 402 17.20 10.26 6.17
C GLU A 402 16.47 11.59 5.88
N PHE A 403 15.16 11.64 6.15
CA PHE A 403 14.36 12.84 5.90
C PHE A 403 14.89 14.02 6.74
N PRO A 404 15.29 15.17 6.13
CA PRO A 404 16.05 16.23 6.81
C PRO A 404 15.18 17.16 7.69
N ALA A 405 14.03 16.70 8.14
CA ALA A 405 13.14 17.39 9.08
C ALA A 405 12.60 16.42 10.13
N ALA A 406 12.12 16.97 11.26
CA ALA A 406 11.33 16.21 12.22
C ALA A 406 9.84 16.26 11.82
N ILE A 407 9.10 15.17 12.09
CA ILE A 407 7.68 15.08 11.74
C ILE A 407 6.86 14.90 13.02
N THR A 408 5.89 15.78 13.26
CA THR A 408 4.89 15.65 14.33
C THR A 408 3.52 15.40 13.74
N VAL A 409 2.77 14.44 14.29
CA VAL A 409 1.48 14.01 13.74
C VAL A 409 0.40 14.09 14.80
N VAL A 410 -0.70 14.78 14.48
CA VAL A 410 -1.98 14.67 15.18
C VAL A 410 -2.94 13.88 14.31
N GLN A 411 -3.35 12.72 14.82
CA GLN A 411 -4.43 11.93 14.25
C GLN A 411 -5.59 11.96 15.24
N HIS A 412 -6.78 12.35 14.80
CA HIS A 412 -7.96 12.22 15.65
C HIS A 412 -8.22 10.75 15.93
N VAL A 413 -8.11 10.41 17.21
CA VAL A 413 -8.34 9.09 17.77
C VAL A 413 -9.16 9.25 19.04
N SER A 414 -9.88 8.20 19.42
CA SER A 414 -10.64 8.21 20.66
C SER A 414 -9.75 8.52 21.88
N PRO A 415 -10.11 9.49 22.74
CA PRO A 415 -9.30 9.87 23.90
C PRO A 415 -9.27 8.79 25.00
N HIS A 416 -10.23 7.87 24.99
CA HIS A 416 -10.43 6.91 26.08
C HIS A 416 -9.58 5.64 25.98
N TYR A 417 -8.71 5.53 24.96
CA TYR A 417 -7.99 4.30 24.71
C TYR A 417 -6.58 4.54 24.14
N PRO A 418 -5.62 3.65 24.42
CA PRO A 418 -4.30 3.70 23.80
C PRO A 418 -4.38 3.71 22.28
N SER A 419 -3.55 4.55 21.65
CA SER A 419 -3.38 4.58 20.20
C SER A 419 -2.25 3.65 19.80
N MET A 420 -2.52 2.78 18.83
CA MET A 420 -1.49 1.95 18.20
C MET A 420 -0.95 2.61 16.92
N MET A 421 -1.27 3.88 16.69
CA MET A 421 -0.91 4.59 15.47
C MET A 421 0.60 4.59 15.23
N ALA A 422 1.40 4.76 16.29
CA ALA A 422 2.85 4.68 16.18
C ALA A 422 3.33 3.30 15.72
N ASP A 423 2.79 2.22 16.30
CA ASP A 423 3.17 0.85 15.95
C ASP A 423 2.73 0.49 14.53
N ILE A 424 1.53 0.88 14.11
CA ILE A 424 1.02 0.61 12.75
C ILE A 424 1.88 1.35 11.72
N LEU A 425 2.13 2.64 11.94
CA LEU A 425 2.92 3.46 11.01
C LEU A 425 4.40 3.03 10.98
N SER A 426 4.95 2.55 12.10
CA SER A 426 6.32 2.02 12.14
C SER A 426 6.55 0.85 11.17
N ARG A 427 5.50 0.08 10.85
CA ARG A 427 5.54 -1.02 9.86
C ARG A 427 5.43 -0.54 8.41
N ARG A 428 5.15 0.75 8.19
CA ARG A 428 4.88 1.35 6.88
C ARG A 428 5.95 2.34 6.46
N THR A 429 6.83 2.77 7.34
CA THR A 429 7.96 3.66 7.02
C THR A 429 9.27 3.12 7.59
N LYS A 430 10.38 3.53 6.99
CA LYS A 430 11.73 3.22 7.50
C LYS A 430 12.20 4.20 8.57
N MET A 431 11.51 5.32 8.76
CA MET A 431 11.79 6.27 9.84
C MET A 431 11.32 5.69 11.18
N PRO A 432 12.03 5.93 12.30
CA PRO A 432 11.51 5.62 13.62
C PRO A 432 10.21 6.38 13.88
N VAL A 433 9.14 5.66 14.22
CA VAL A 433 7.86 6.22 14.63
C VAL A 433 7.66 5.97 16.11
N VAL A 434 7.39 7.02 16.89
CA VAL A 434 7.17 6.92 18.33
C VAL A 434 5.92 7.68 18.75
N GLN A 435 5.20 7.15 19.73
CA GLN A 435 4.22 7.94 20.46
C GLN A 435 4.94 8.85 21.44
N VAL A 436 4.60 10.14 21.45
CA VAL A 436 5.27 11.16 22.26
C VAL A 436 5.11 10.86 23.75
N ARG A 437 6.21 11.03 24.49
CA ARG A 437 6.25 11.07 25.95
C ARG A 437 6.66 12.46 26.42
N PRO A 438 6.25 12.89 27.63
CA PRO A 438 6.69 14.16 28.18
C PRO A 438 8.23 14.24 28.22
N GLY A 439 8.79 15.31 27.64
CA GLY A 439 10.24 15.53 27.60
C GLY A 439 10.96 14.89 26.40
N ASP A 440 10.24 14.28 25.46
CA ASP A 440 10.82 13.92 24.16
C ASP A 440 11.30 15.19 23.42
N TYR A 441 12.38 15.07 22.66
CA TYR A 441 12.92 16.15 21.83
C TYR A 441 12.79 15.81 20.36
N LEU A 442 12.45 16.81 19.54
CA LEU A 442 12.42 16.67 18.09
C LEU A 442 13.79 16.28 17.55
N ARG A 443 13.79 15.29 16.66
CA ARG A 443 14.97 14.82 15.93
C ARG A 443 14.63 14.62 14.47
N THR A 444 15.56 15.00 13.61
CA THR A 444 15.49 14.80 12.16
C THR A 444 15.31 13.32 11.82
N GLY A 445 14.50 13.02 10.80
CA GLY A 445 14.26 11.65 10.34
C GLY A 445 13.41 10.80 11.29
N LYS A 446 12.71 11.44 12.24
CA LYS A 446 11.85 10.76 13.22
C LYS A 446 10.42 11.31 13.21
N VAL A 447 9.47 10.40 13.39
CA VAL A 447 8.03 10.70 13.41
C VAL A 447 7.49 10.59 14.84
N TYR A 448 6.81 11.64 15.29
CA TYR A 448 6.27 11.80 16.64
C TYR A 448 4.74 11.85 16.58
N ILE A 449 4.09 10.85 17.14
CA ILE A 449 2.62 10.74 17.15
C ILE A 449 2.07 11.27 18.48
N ALA A 450 1.13 12.22 18.39
CA ALA A 450 0.41 12.70 19.55
C ALA A 450 -0.35 11.55 20.24
N PRO A 451 -0.21 11.37 21.56
CA PRO A 451 -0.98 10.38 22.29
C PRO A 451 -2.46 10.80 22.38
N PRO A 452 -3.38 9.82 22.53
CA PRO A 452 -4.78 10.08 22.85
C PRO A 452 -4.92 11.00 24.08
N ASP A 453 -5.95 11.82 24.06
CA ASP A 453 -6.36 12.66 25.20
C ASP A 453 -5.33 13.68 25.71
N HIS A 454 -4.29 13.95 24.93
CA HIS A 454 -3.34 15.02 25.21
C HIS A 454 -3.14 15.85 23.95
N HIS A 455 -3.08 17.18 24.09
CA HIS A 455 -2.57 18.01 23.01
C HIS A 455 -1.06 17.90 22.98
N LEU A 456 -0.51 17.73 21.77
CA LEU A 456 0.92 17.79 21.50
C LEU A 456 1.29 19.22 21.15
N LEU A 457 2.22 19.80 21.92
CA LEU A 457 2.78 21.12 21.67
C LEU A 457 4.29 21.00 21.42
N VAL A 458 4.80 21.85 20.54
CA VAL A 458 6.22 21.95 20.23
C VAL A 458 6.78 23.26 20.79
N ASN A 459 7.77 23.16 21.66
CA ASN A 459 8.44 24.31 22.27
C ASN A 459 9.62 24.81 21.42
N ALA A 460 10.06 26.04 21.67
CA ALA A 460 11.14 26.70 20.92
C ALA A 460 12.51 26.03 21.07
N ASP A 461 12.73 25.29 22.17
CA ASP A 461 13.94 24.48 22.39
C ASP A 461 13.84 23.08 21.77
N GLY A 462 12.75 22.80 21.04
CA GLY A 462 12.50 21.52 20.37
C GLY A 462 11.99 20.41 21.28
N SER A 463 11.73 20.71 22.55
CA SER A 463 11.07 19.78 23.46
C SER A 463 9.57 19.64 23.12
N LEU A 464 9.02 18.46 23.37
CA LEU A 464 7.62 18.12 23.16
C LEU A 464 6.87 18.12 24.49
N SER A 465 5.85 18.95 24.56
CA SER A 465 4.95 19.07 25.72
C SER A 465 3.62 18.37 25.44
N LEU A 466 3.12 17.67 26.45
CA LEU A 466 1.77 17.10 26.44
C LEU A 466 0.91 17.84 27.46
N THR A 467 -0.25 18.34 27.02
CA THR A 467 -1.19 19.05 27.90
C THR A 467 -2.60 18.46 27.85
N HIS A 468 -3.27 18.47 28.99
CA HIS A 468 -4.68 18.06 29.17
C HIS A 468 -5.62 19.27 29.29
N SER A 469 -5.29 20.40 28.66
CA SER A 469 -6.18 21.57 28.59
C SER A 469 -7.56 21.22 27.99
N GLU A 470 -8.52 22.15 28.10
CA GLU A 470 -9.87 21.97 27.54
C GLU A 470 -9.83 21.61 26.05
N LEU A 471 -10.86 20.87 25.60
CA LEU A 471 -11.02 20.47 24.21
C LEU A 471 -11.04 21.70 23.29
N VAL A 472 -10.23 21.69 22.23
CA VAL A 472 -10.26 22.68 21.15
C VAL A 472 -11.00 22.05 19.98
N HIS A 473 -12.01 22.74 19.43
CA HIS A 473 -12.92 22.19 18.42
C HIS A 473 -13.55 20.82 18.77
N PHE A 474 -13.77 20.56 20.06
CA PHE A 474 -14.31 19.31 20.61
C PHE A 474 -13.38 18.08 20.49
N VAL A 475 -12.10 18.25 20.12
CA VAL A 475 -11.13 17.17 19.94
C VAL A 475 -9.89 17.34 20.82
N ARG A 476 -9.28 16.21 21.21
CA ARG A 476 -8.00 16.14 21.91
C ARG A 476 -7.33 14.79 21.58
N PRO A 477 -6.20 14.78 20.84
CA PRO A 477 -5.39 15.91 20.39
C PRO A 477 -6.09 16.84 19.39
N SER A 478 -5.68 18.12 19.36
CA SER A 478 -6.13 19.14 18.39
C SER A 478 -4.97 19.54 17.49
N ALA A 479 -5.22 19.55 16.20
CA ALA A 479 -4.32 19.98 15.15
C ALA A 479 -4.04 21.49 15.22
N ASP A 480 -5.03 22.30 15.58
CA ASP A 480 -4.86 23.76 15.71
C ASP A 480 -3.78 24.09 16.74
N LEU A 481 -3.83 23.46 17.93
CA LEU A 481 -2.82 23.68 18.97
C LEU A 481 -1.42 23.18 18.57
N LEU A 482 -1.33 22.05 17.85
CA LEU A 482 -0.05 21.59 17.31
C LEU A 482 0.52 22.63 16.34
N PHE A 483 -0.27 23.05 15.35
CA PHE A 483 0.15 24.00 14.33
C PHE A 483 0.49 25.38 14.91
N GLU A 484 -0.29 25.91 15.84
CA GLU A 484 0.01 27.17 16.54
C GLU A 484 1.35 27.10 17.28
N SER A 485 1.60 26.01 18.01
CA SER A 485 2.87 25.83 18.74
C SER A 485 4.07 25.69 17.79
N VAL A 486 3.91 24.97 16.67
CA VAL A 486 4.95 24.83 15.64
C VAL A 486 5.20 26.16 14.93
N ALA A 487 4.15 26.93 14.62
CA ALA A 487 4.25 28.25 14.01
C ALA A 487 5.03 29.22 14.91
N ALA A 488 4.70 29.27 16.21
CA ALA A 488 5.37 30.14 17.17
C ALA A 488 6.85 29.77 17.36
N SER A 489 7.16 28.47 17.41
CA SER A 489 8.49 27.95 17.71
C SER A 489 9.43 27.95 16.49
N PHE A 490 8.94 27.62 15.30
CA PHE A 490 9.75 27.40 14.09
C PHE A 490 9.51 28.41 12.96
N LYS A 491 8.45 29.22 13.02
CA LYS A 491 8.18 30.31 12.06
C LYS A 491 8.27 29.86 10.59
N GLN A 492 9.16 30.47 9.79
CA GLN A 492 9.35 30.14 8.37
C GLN A 492 9.86 28.71 8.13
N GLN A 493 10.32 28.03 9.17
CA GLN A 493 10.77 26.63 9.12
C GLN A 493 9.63 25.63 9.36
N ALA A 494 8.43 26.11 9.67
CA ALA A 494 7.24 25.30 9.88
C ALA A 494 6.57 24.93 8.55
N ILE A 495 6.20 23.65 8.42
CA ILE A 495 5.37 23.16 7.32
C ILE A 495 4.14 22.48 7.93
N ALA A 496 2.94 22.96 7.63
CA ALA A 496 1.69 22.32 8.01
C ALA A 496 1.14 21.49 6.85
N VAL A 497 0.66 20.28 7.17
CA VAL A 497 0.01 19.38 6.21
C VAL A 497 -1.35 18.98 6.77
N VAL A 498 -2.42 19.36 6.09
CA VAL A 498 -3.80 18.93 6.43
C VAL A 498 -4.21 17.82 5.49
N LEU A 499 -4.42 16.63 6.04
CA LEU A 499 -4.90 15.45 5.31
C LEU A 499 -6.41 15.27 5.49
N THR A 500 -6.92 14.19 4.89
CA THR A 500 -8.31 13.77 4.94
C THR A 500 -8.86 13.69 6.36
N GLY A 501 -10.11 14.10 6.49
CA GLY A 501 -10.78 14.14 7.78
C GLY A 501 -12.11 14.86 7.76
N THR A 502 -12.93 14.59 8.78
CA THR A 502 -14.17 15.32 9.05
C THR A 502 -13.93 16.46 10.02
N GLY A 503 -14.71 17.54 9.91
CA GLY A 503 -14.64 18.70 10.82
C GLY A 503 -13.76 19.82 10.27
N SER A 504 -13.32 20.72 11.15
CA SER A 504 -12.58 21.95 10.79
C SER A 504 -11.31 22.18 11.60
N ASP A 505 -10.93 21.24 12.46
CA ASP A 505 -9.71 21.35 13.28
C ASP A 505 -8.47 21.34 12.36
N GLY A 506 -7.53 22.24 12.66
CA GLY A 506 -6.38 22.57 11.82
C GLY A 506 -6.56 23.86 11.00
N ALA A 507 -7.79 24.37 10.83
CA ALA A 507 -8.05 25.58 10.03
C ALA A 507 -7.55 26.88 10.69
N MET A 508 -7.54 26.98 12.03
CA MET A 508 -6.97 28.13 12.72
C MET A 508 -5.43 28.04 12.74
N GLY A 509 -4.91 26.85 12.96
CA GLY A 509 -3.49 26.54 13.01
C GLY A 509 -2.77 26.80 11.69
N VAL A 510 -3.39 26.50 10.54
CA VAL A 510 -2.79 26.85 9.24
C VAL A 510 -2.70 28.36 9.02
N ARG A 511 -3.63 29.17 9.58
CA ARG A 511 -3.49 30.64 9.58
C ARG A 511 -2.28 31.07 10.39
N ALA A 512 -2.08 30.51 11.57
CA ALA A 512 -0.92 30.81 12.40
C ALA A 512 0.41 30.46 11.69
N ILE A 513 0.46 29.30 11.02
CA ILE A 513 1.63 28.88 10.22
C ILE A 513 1.93 29.89 9.11
N ALA A 514 0.91 30.28 8.34
CA ALA A 514 1.05 31.23 7.25
C ALA A 514 1.44 32.64 7.76
N GLU A 515 0.85 33.11 8.85
CA GLU A 515 1.17 34.41 9.48
C GLU A 515 2.63 34.48 9.96
N MET A 516 3.21 33.35 10.38
CA MET A 516 4.62 33.25 10.78
C MET A 516 5.55 32.97 9.59
N GLY A 517 5.03 32.90 8.37
CA GLY A 517 5.76 32.70 7.12
C GLY A 517 6.16 31.24 6.84
N GLY A 518 5.53 30.28 7.51
CA GLY A 518 5.65 28.86 7.20
C GLY A 518 4.83 28.46 5.97
N THR A 519 4.92 27.18 5.58
CA THR A 519 4.24 26.66 4.38
C THR A 519 3.04 25.80 4.76
N VAL A 520 1.91 25.98 4.07
CA VAL A 520 0.67 25.22 4.27
C VAL A 520 0.36 24.35 3.05
N ILE A 521 0.28 23.05 3.27
CA ILE A 521 -0.10 22.04 2.27
C ILE A 521 -1.43 21.41 2.70
N VAL A 522 -2.35 21.24 1.77
CA VAL A 522 -3.63 20.58 2.00
C VAL A 522 -3.84 19.47 0.97
N GLN A 523 -4.34 18.31 1.43
CA GLN A 523 -4.73 17.23 0.55
C GLN A 523 -5.92 17.65 -0.33
N ASP A 524 -5.85 17.36 -1.63
CA ASP A 524 -6.92 17.71 -2.57
C ASP A 524 -8.19 16.88 -2.33
N TYR A 525 -9.33 17.44 -2.73
CA TYR A 525 -10.64 16.81 -2.50
C TYR A 525 -10.82 15.47 -3.24
N LYS A 526 -10.13 15.23 -4.36
CA LYS A 526 -10.30 13.99 -5.14
C LYS A 526 -9.59 12.80 -4.49
N SER A 527 -8.48 13.02 -3.80
CA SER A 527 -7.76 11.97 -3.08
C SER A 527 -8.17 11.86 -1.61
N ALA A 528 -8.91 12.83 -1.07
CA ALA A 528 -9.41 12.81 0.30
C ALA A 528 -10.68 11.95 0.41
N GLU A 529 -10.64 10.89 1.22
CA GLU A 529 -11.81 10.06 1.53
C GLU A 529 -12.92 10.87 2.24
N PHE A 530 -12.50 11.77 3.11
CA PHE A 530 -13.32 12.77 3.79
C PHE A 530 -12.73 14.17 3.58
N GLY A 531 -13.50 15.04 2.94
CA GLY A 531 -13.06 16.38 2.53
C GLY A 531 -13.23 17.50 3.56
N GLY A 532 -13.80 17.24 4.74
CA GLY A 532 -14.17 18.30 5.69
C GLY A 532 -12.99 19.14 6.21
N MET A 533 -11.95 18.49 6.75
CA MET A 533 -10.75 19.19 7.23
C MET A 533 -9.98 19.88 6.10
N PRO A 534 -9.72 19.22 4.94
CA PRO A 534 -9.14 19.90 3.79
C PRO A 534 -9.92 21.13 3.32
N GLU A 535 -11.24 21.02 3.18
CA GLU A 535 -12.11 22.13 2.77
C GLU A 535 -12.06 23.28 3.76
N ALA A 536 -12.12 23.00 5.06
CA ALA A 536 -12.01 24.01 6.11
C ALA A 536 -10.67 24.76 6.05
N ALA A 537 -9.56 24.03 5.83
CA ALA A 537 -8.24 24.63 5.68
C ALA A 537 -8.14 25.49 4.40
N ILE A 538 -8.65 25.02 3.25
CA ILE A 538 -8.66 25.78 1.99
C ILE A 538 -9.48 27.07 2.12
N ASN A 539 -10.63 27.01 2.78
CA ASN A 539 -11.52 28.16 3.00
C ASN A 539 -10.89 29.26 3.88
N THR A 540 -9.73 29.01 4.49
CA THR A 540 -9.00 30.05 5.22
C THR A 540 -8.39 31.11 4.30
N GLY A 541 -8.13 30.75 3.03
CA GLY A 541 -7.48 31.60 2.05
C GLY A 541 -5.96 31.72 2.19
N VAL A 542 -5.33 30.91 3.05
CA VAL A 542 -3.88 30.98 3.34
C VAL A 542 -3.10 29.72 2.93
N VAL A 543 -3.73 28.81 2.17
CA VAL A 543 -3.09 27.56 1.72
C VAL A 543 -2.17 27.84 0.54
N ASP A 544 -0.91 27.42 0.63
CA ASP A 544 0.07 27.57 -0.45
C ASP A 544 -0.12 26.50 -1.53
N LEU A 545 -0.36 25.25 -1.13
CA LEU A 545 -0.41 24.10 -2.03
C LEU A 545 -1.60 23.19 -1.71
N VAL A 546 -2.44 22.94 -2.72
CA VAL A 546 -3.47 21.90 -2.68
C VAL A 546 -3.02 20.75 -3.58
N LEU A 547 -2.72 19.59 -2.98
CA LEU A 547 -2.02 18.51 -3.66
C LEU A 547 -2.74 17.17 -3.52
N PRO A 548 -2.75 16.33 -4.57
CA PRO A 548 -3.05 14.92 -4.43
C PRO A 548 -2.20 14.24 -3.37
N LEU A 549 -2.77 13.29 -2.63
CA LEU A 549 -2.13 12.58 -1.53
C LEU A 549 -0.72 12.05 -1.89
N ASN A 550 -0.59 11.48 -3.09
CA ASN A 550 0.66 10.93 -3.61
C ASN A 550 1.72 12.00 -3.97
N GLU A 551 1.35 13.27 -4.09
CA GLU A 551 2.26 14.38 -4.38
C GLU A 551 2.74 15.11 -3.11
N ILE A 552 2.11 14.86 -1.96
CA ILE A 552 2.48 15.50 -0.68
C ILE A 552 3.90 15.10 -0.26
N ALA A 553 4.22 13.80 -0.21
CA ALA A 553 5.54 13.33 0.21
C ALA A 553 6.68 13.81 -0.72
N PRO A 554 6.58 13.70 -2.07
CA PRO A 554 7.57 14.29 -2.99
C PRO A 554 7.75 15.80 -2.81
N THR A 555 6.67 16.52 -2.51
CA THR A 555 6.72 17.96 -2.25
C THR A 555 7.41 18.27 -0.93
N LEU A 556 7.10 17.53 0.13
CA LEU A 556 7.79 17.66 1.41
C LEU A 556 9.30 17.48 1.25
N VAL A 557 9.75 16.45 0.53
CA VAL A 557 11.19 16.23 0.24
C VAL A 557 11.83 17.44 -0.44
N LYS A 558 11.16 18.05 -1.42
CA LYS A 558 11.66 19.28 -2.08
C LYS A 558 11.73 20.47 -1.13
N LEU A 559 10.72 20.64 -0.28
CA LEU A 559 10.65 21.76 0.66
C LEU A 559 11.68 21.65 1.78
N VAL A 560 12.07 20.44 2.19
CA VAL A 560 13.04 20.22 3.28
C VAL A 560 14.47 20.00 2.81
N ALA A 561 14.71 19.71 1.52
CA ALA A 561 16.05 19.64 0.96
C ALA A 561 16.68 21.06 0.93
N VAL A 562 17.76 21.23 1.69
CA VAL A 562 18.46 22.52 1.85
C VAL A 562 19.13 22.96 0.53
N GLU A 563 18.91 24.21 0.12
CA GLU A 563 19.81 24.94 -0.78
C GLU A 563 21.20 25.02 -0.12
N VAL A 564 22.18 24.27 -0.64
CA VAL A 564 23.58 24.51 -0.33
C VAL A 564 23.97 25.84 -0.97
N LYS A 565 23.79 26.96 -0.26
CA LYS A 565 24.53 28.19 -0.57
C LYS A 565 25.96 27.98 -0.12
N GLY A 566 26.85 27.86 -1.11
CA GLY A 566 28.29 27.74 -0.93
C GLY A 566 28.97 28.99 -0.38
#